data_AF-A0A535S514-F1
#
_entry.id   AF-A0A535S514-F1
#
_cell.length_a   1.000
_cell.length_b   1.000
_cell.length_c   1.000
_cell.angle_alpha   90.00
_cell.angle_beta   90.00
_cell.angle_gamma   90.00
#
_symmetry.space_group_name_H-M   'P 1'
#
loop_
_entity.id
_entity.type
_entity.pdbx_description
1 polymer ?
#
loop_
_entity_poly.entity_id
_entity_poly.type
_entity_poly.pdbx_seq_one_letter_code
_entity_poly.pdbx_strand_id
1 'polypeptide(L)'
;MEHRNRPQSTGPQPGLGGKGDSAPEYPQRGTLQLYSINELARCCSEETNKFLRQSVSNDRYCLELFRRAIVKRDDDAWACIYQQYAPLVLTWVTQHQSAAPILGQDGSAPLVNAAFAKFSQALSPAKMENFDSLAAMLKYLKMCVHSVVADEVRSRQSRQYEETLELIEHEPASEDPADDVVATISAQGLWQVIQEELNGEDERVLIYLAYIH
;
A
#
# COMPACT_ATOMS: atom_id res chain seq x y z
N MET A 1 -7.39 -87.35 21.95
CA MET A 1 -8.54 -87.82 21.16
C MET A 1 -9.35 -86.57 20.80
N GLU A 2 -9.04 -85.79 19.75
CA GLU A 2 -9.17 -86.09 18.30
C GLU A 2 -10.56 -86.70 18.01
N HIS A 3 -11.46 -86.19 17.15
CA HIS A 3 -11.35 -85.45 15.88
C HIS A 3 -12.72 -84.86 15.44
N ARG A 4 -12.69 -83.85 14.53
CA ARG A 4 -13.62 -83.55 13.39
C ARG A 4 -15.10 -83.14 13.64
N ASN A 5 -15.78 -82.30 12.85
CA ASN A 5 -15.51 -81.56 11.59
C ASN A 5 -16.58 -80.45 11.38
N ARG A 6 -16.29 -79.48 10.49
CA ARG A 6 -17.02 -78.24 10.08
C ARG A 6 -18.33 -78.49 9.26
N PRO A 7 -19.20 -77.45 8.98
CA PRO A 7 -19.01 -76.62 7.77
C PRO A 7 -19.49 -75.13 7.82
N GLN A 8 -18.93 -74.32 6.88
CA GLN A 8 -19.43 -73.10 6.15
C GLN A 8 -19.96 -71.88 6.95
N SER A 9 -19.36 -70.68 6.91
CA SER A 9 -19.05 -69.72 5.81
C SER A 9 -20.27 -68.94 5.26
N THR A 10 -20.56 -67.79 5.87
CA THR A 10 -21.37 -66.71 5.30
C THR A 10 -20.70 -65.38 5.67
N GLY A 11 -20.12 -64.71 4.68
CA GLY A 11 -19.52 -63.38 4.86
C GLY A 11 -20.59 -62.28 4.94
N PRO A 12 -20.31 -61.14 5.58
CA PRO A 12 -21.17 -59.96 5.44
C PRO A 12 -20.82 -59.24 4.13
N GLN A 13 -21.80 -59.12 3.24
CA GLN A 13 -21.71 -58.21 2.09
C GLN A 13 -21.69 -56.74 2.55
N PRO A 14 -20.93 -55.87 1.87
CA PRO A 14 -20.90 -54.43 2.13
C PRO A 14 -22.08 -53.75 1.42
N GLY A 15 -23.00 -53.23 2.21
CA GLY A 15 -24.19 -52.51 1.74
C GLY A 15 -24.03 -50.99 1.84
N LEU A 16 -23.69 -50.40 0.69
CA LEU A 16 -24.35 -49.22 0.09
C LEU A 16 -24.34 -47.88 0.85
N GLY A 17 -23.72 -46.90 0.18
CA GLY A 17 -24.32 -45.57 0.10
C GLY A 17 -23.55 -44.44 0.75
N GLY A 18 -22.22 -44.49 0.74
CA GLY A 18 -21.43 -43.25 0.83
C GLY A 18 -21.76 -42.39 -0.39
N LYS A 19 -22.74 -41.49 -0.22
CA LYS A 19 -23.02 -40.40 -1.15
C LYS A 19 -21.73 -39.61 -1.23
N GLY A 20 -20.96 -39.84 -2.30
CA GLY A 20 -19.79 -39.05 -2.61
C GLY A 20 -20.25 -37.60 -2.69
N ASP A 21 -19.91 -36.82 -1.66
CA ASP A 21 -19.65 -35.41 -1.85
C ASP A 21 -18.52 -35.38 -2.88
N SER A 22 -18.89 -35.20 -4.14
CA SER A 22 -17.96 -34.88 -5.20
C SER A 22 -17.31 -33.56 -4.81
N ALA A 23 -16.20 -33.66 -4.09
CA ALA A 23 -15.31 -32.55 -3.86
C ALA A 23 -15.05 -31.91 -5.23
N PRO A 24 -15.15 -30.58 -5.36
CA PRO A 24 -14.95 -29.92 -6.64
C PRO A 24 -13.62 -30.39 -7.24
N GLU A 25 -13.69 -30.94 -8.45
CA GLU A 25 -12.53 -31.47 -9.16
C GLU A 25 -11.58 -30.31 -9.45
N TYR A 26 -10.60 -30.11 -8.56
CA TYR A 26 -9.66 -29.02 -8.69
C TYR A 26 -8.64 -29.34 -9.80
N PRO A 27 -8.43 -28.44 -10.77
CA PRO A 27 -7.46 -28.69 -11.82
C PRO A 27 -6.07 -28.94 -11.25
N GLN A 28 -5.39 -29.92 -11.82
CA GLN A 28 -4.01 -30.23 -11.48
C GLN A 28 -3.08 -29.14 -12.02
N ARG A 29 -1.92 -28.94 -11.40
CA ARG A 29 -0.97 -27.90 -11.82
C ARG A 29 -0.54 -28.05 -13.29
N GLY A 30 -0.43 -29.30 -13.77
CA GLY A 30 -0.10 -29.58 -15.18
C GLY A 30 -1.16 -29.10 -16.17
N THR A 31 -2.45 -29.16 -15.82
CA THR A 31 -3.52 -28.69 -16.71
C THR A 31 -3.58 -27.18 -16.77
N LEU A 32 -3.24 -26.48 -15.69
CA LEU A 32 -3.19 -25.01 -15.65
C LEU A 32 -2.09 -24.40 -16.53
N GLN A 33 -1.03 -25.16 -16.85
CA GLN A 33 0.02 -24.69 -17.75
C GLN A 33 -0.44 -24.58 -19.20
N LEU A 34 -1.50 -25.31 -19.58
CA LEU A 34 -2.06 -25.30 -20.94
C LEU A 34 -3.02 -24.15 -21.18
N TYR A 35 -3.52 -23.50 -20.11
CA TYR A 35 -4.44 -22.38 -20.24
C TYR A 35 -3.71 -21.16 -20.80
N SER A 36 -4.38 -20.39 -21.66
CA SER A 36 -3.90 -19.07 -22.09
C SER A 36 -3.91 -18.08 -20.92
N ILE A 37 -3.18 -16.98 -21.05
CA ILE A 37 -3.17 -15.90 -20.05
C ILE A 37 -4.58 -15.35 -19.82
N ASN A 38 -5.36 -15.15 -20.88
CA ASN A 38 -6.72 -14.63 -20.80
C ASN A 38 -7.66 -15.58 -20.06
N GLU A 39 -7.55 -16.90 -20.30
CA GLU A 39 -8.35 -17.89 -19.57
C GLU A 39 -7.98 -17.93 -18.09
N LEU A 40 -6.68 -17.89 -17.77
CA LEU A 40 -6.22 -17.82 -16.38
C LEU A 40 -6.67 -16.54 -15.69
N ALA A 41 -6.60 -15.39 -16.37
CA ALA A 41 -7.05 -14.10 -15.85
C ALA A 41 -8.55 -14.10 -15.56
N ARG A 42 -9.37 -14.62 -16.48
CA ARG A 42 -10.82 -14.75 -16.28
C ARG A 42 -11.12 -15.63 -15.06
N CYS A 43 -10.55 -16.83 -15.00
CA CYS A 43 -10.76 -17.74 -13.87
C CYS A 43 -10.24 -17.13 -12.55
N CYS A 44 -9.07 -16.48 -12.56
CA CYS A 44 -8.54 -15.83 -11.38
C CYS A 44 -9.45 -14.70 -10.88
N SER A 45 -10.02 -13.90 -11.78
CA SER A 45 -10.97 -12.84 -11.43
C SER A 45 -12.24 -13.39 -10.76
N GLU A 46 -12.80 -14.48 -11.31
CA GLU A 46 -13.95 -15.16 -10.72
C GLU A 46 -13.65 -15.70 -9.32
N GLU A 47 -12.50 -16.37 -9.15
CA GLU A 47 -12.09 -16.92 -7.86
C GLU A 47 -11.73 -15.84 -6.83
N THR A 48 -11.14 -14.74 -7.27
CA THR A 48 -10.87 -13.57 -6.40
C THR A 48 -12.16 -12.95 -5.89
N ASN A 49 -13.19 -12.83 -6.74
CA ASN A 49 -14.50 -12.34 -6.30
C ASN A 49 -15.14 -13.27 -5.27
N LYS A 50 -15.00 -14.60 -5.42
CA LYS A 50 -15.45 -15.57 -4.40
C LYS A 50 -14.68 -15.39 -3.10
N PHE A 51 -13.35 -15.25 -3.18
CA PHE A 51 -12.49 -15.03 -2.01
C PHE A 51 -12.89 -13.76 -1.24
N LEU A 52 -13.09 -12.64 -1.93
CA LEU A 52 -13.51 -11.36 -1.31
C LEU A 52 -14.90 -11.45 -0.67
N ARG A 53 -15.78 -12.31 -1.17
CA ARG A 53 -17.11 -12.61 -0.59
C ARG A 53 -17.06 -13.67 0.51
N GLN A 54 -15.88 -14.13 0.91
CA GLN A 54 -15.68 -15.19 1.91
C GLN A 54 -16.31 -16.54 1.50
N SER A 55 -16.47 -16.78 0.20
CA SER A 55 -16.93 -18.05 -0.35
C SER A 55 -15.74 -18.99 -0.64
N VAL A 56 -16.02 -20.29 -0.77
CA VAL A 56 -15.03 -21.27 -1.23
C VAL A 56 -14.50 -20.83 -2.60
N SER A 57 -13.19 -20.63 -2.68
CA SER A 57 -12.47 -20.15 -3.85
C SER A 57 -11.30 -21.09 -4.18
N ASN A 58 -10.88 -21.06 -5.44
CA ASN A 58 -9.76 -21.84 -5.94
C ASN A 58 -8.58 -20.92 -6.32
N ASP A 59 -7.67 -20.76 -5.37
CA ASP A 59 -6.49 -19.91 -5.52
C ASP A 59 -5.54 -20.33 -6.65
N ARG A 60 -5.63 -21.58 -7.14
CA ARG A 60 -4.67 -22.15 -8.09
C ARG A 60 -4.58 -21.38 -9.41
N TYR A 61 -5.70 -20.86 -9.91
CA TYR A 61 -5.71 -20.06 -11.13
C TYR A 61 -4.93 -18.76 -10.95
N CYS A 62 -5.15 -18.08 -9.82
CA CYS A 62 -4.44 -16.86 -9.49
C CYS A 62 -2.96 -17.12 -9.24
N LEU A 63 -2.62 -18.15 -8.47
CA LEU A 63 -1.24 -18.51 -8.19
C LEU A 63 -0.46 -18.85 -9.46
N GLU A 64 -1.09 -19.53 -10.44
CA GLU A 64 -0.45 -19.77 -11.74
C GLU A 64 -0.27 -18.48 -12.54
N LEU A 65 -1.23 -17.56 -12.52
CA LEU A 65 -1.09 -16.24 -13.16
C LEU A 65 0.07 -15.44 -12.54
N PHE A 66 0.16 -15.36 -11.22
CA PHE A 66 1.29 -14.75 -10.51
C PHE A 66 2.61 -15.46 -10.83
N ARG A 67 2.61 -16.80 -10.90
CA ARG A 67 3.82 -17.56 -11.27
C ARG A 67 4.29 -17.18 -12.68
N ARG A 68 3.39 -17.06 -13.67
CA ARG A 68 3.79 -16.66 -15.03
C ARG A 68 4.37 -15.25 -15.05
N ALA A 69 3.72 -14.30 -14.40
CA ALA A 69 4.20 -12.93 -14.29
C ALA A 69 5.60 -12.85 -13.63
N ILE A 70 5.83 -13.58 -12.54
CA ILE A 70 7.07 -13.46 -11.74
C ILE A 70 8.19 -14.34 -12.30
N VAL A 71 7.90 -15.61 -12.60
CA VAL A 71 8.91 -16.61 -12.98
C VAL A 71 9.23 -16.53 -14.46
N LYS A 72 8.21 -16.37 -15.33
CA LYS A 72 8.40 -16.30 -16.78
C LYS A 72 8.60 -14.86 -17.27
N ARG A 73 8.48 -13.85 -16.39
CA ARG A 73 8.53 -12.42 -16.74
C ARG A 73 7.55 -12.08 -17.86
N ASP A 74 6.35 -12.66 -17.78
CA ASP A 74 5.28 -12.50 -18.75
C ASP A 74 4.56 -11.16 -18.50
N ASP A 75 4.71 -10.22 -19.44
CA ASP A 75 4.13 -8.87 -19.33
C ASP A 75 2.61 -8.86 -19.43
N ASP A 76 2.02 -9.75 -20.25
CA ASP A 76 0.56 -9.87 -20.36
C ASP A 76 -0.03 -10.36 -19.03
N ALA A 77 0.65 -11.31 -18.38
CA ALA A 77 0.26 -11.77 -17.04
C ALA A 77 0.33 -10.64 -16.01
N TRP A 78 1.37 -9.79 -16.05
CA TRP A 78 1.47 -8.60 -15.19
C TRP A 78 0.35 -7.60 -15.46
N ALA A 79 0.02 -7.34 -16.73
CA ALA A 79 -1.07 -6.45 -17.10
C ALA A 79 -2.41 -6.93 -16.54
N CYS A 80 -2.70 -8.24 -16.64
CA CYS A 80 -3.91 -8.83 -16.05
C CYS A 80 -3.94 -8.68 -14.53
N ILE A 81 -2.82 -8.96 -13.84
CA ILE A 81 -2.70 -8.79 -12.39
C ILE A 81 -2.95 -7.34 -11.98
N TYR A 82 -2.30 -6.40 -12.67
CA TYR A 82 -2.47 -4.98 -12.39
C TYR A 82 -3.92 -4.56 -12.56
N GLN A 83 -4.55 -4.90 -13.68
CA GLN A 83 -5.96 -4.55 -13.96
C GLN A 83 -6.90 -5.12 -12.90
N GLN A 84 -6.67 -6.36 -12.46
CA GLN A 84 -7.55 -7.05 -11.51
C GLN A 84 -7.41 -6.50 -10.08
N TYR A 85 -6.19 -6.20 -9.63
CA TYR A 85 -5.92 -5.86 -8.23
C TYR A 85 -5.71 -4.36 -7.98
N ALA A 86 -5.55 -3.53 -9.00
CA ALA A 86 -5.43 -2.07 -8.84
C ALA A 86 -6.59 -1.44 -8.07
N PRO A 87 -7.88 -1.81 -8.28
CA PRO A 87 -8.98 -1.27 -7.47
C PRO A 87 -8.87 -1.64 -5.97
N LEU A 88 -8.36 -2.83 -5.67
CA LEU A 88 -8.16 -3.30 -4.30
C LEU A 88 -7.00 -2.54 -3.64
N VAL A 89 -5.89 -2.37 -4.36
CA VAL A 89 -4.74 -1.57 -3.91
C VAL A 89 -5.13 -0.11 -3.68
N LEU A 90 -5.89 0.47 -4.61
CA LEU A 90 -6.46 1.80 -4.47
C LEU A 90 -7.25 1.94 -3.16
N THR A 91 -8.11 0.97 -2.86
CA THR A 91 -8.88 0.94 -1.61
C THR A 91 -7.96 0.93 -0.38
N TRP A 92 -6.88 0.15 -0.39
CA TRP A 92 -5.94 0.13 0.73
C TRP A 92 -5.15 1.44 0.87
N VAL A 93 -4.80 2.08 -0.24
CA VAL A 93 -4.15 3.40 -0.25
C VAL A 93 -5.08 4.45 0.34
N THR A 94 -6.33 4.52 -0.12
CA THR A 94 -7.30 5.54 0.33
C THR A 94 -7.72 5.37 1.79
N GLN A 95 -7.70 4.14 2.31
CA GLN A 95 -7.96 3.86 3.73
C GLN A 95 -6.77 4.18 4.65
N HIS A 96 -5.58 4.43 4.10
CA HIS A 96 -4.39 4.68 4.90
C HIS A 96 -4.38 6.12 5.42
N GLN A 97 -4.47 6.33 6.73
CA GLN A 97 -4.54 7.68 7.34
C GLN A 97 -3.41 8.61 6.87
N SER A 98 -2.19 8.08 6.77
CA SER A 98 -1.01 8.84 6.36
C SER A 98 -0.96 9.16 4.87
N ALA A 99 -1.84 8.58 4.05
CA ALA A 99 -1.94 8.88 2.63
C ALA A 99 -2.81 10.10 2.34
N ALA A 100 -3.64 10.58 3.29
CA ALA A 100 -4.56 11.69 3.05
C ALA A 100 -3.89 12.97 2.51
N PRO A 101 -2.74 13.44 3.05
CA PRO A 101 -2.05 14.61 2.51
C PRO A 101 -1.48 14.38 1.10
N ILE A 102 -1.02 13.16 0.83
CA ILE A 102 -0.44 12.74 -0.45
C ILE A 102 -1.51 12.73 -1.55
N LEU A 103 -2.66 12.14 -1.22
CA LEU A 103 -3.80 12.00 -2.13
C LEU A 103 -4.38 13.35 -2.58
N GLY A 104 -4.33 14.37 -1.73
CA GLY A 104 -4.81 15.71 -2.07
C GLY A 104 -3.95 16.46 -3.09
N GLN A 105 -2.68 16.10 -3.23
CA GLN A 105 -1.73 16.78 -4.13
C GLN A 105 -1.52 16.00 -5.44
N ASP A 106 -1.19 14.72 -5.35
CA ASP A 106 -0.74 13.92 -6.50
C ASP A 106 -1.73 12.80 -6.89
N GLY A 107 -2.83 12.68 -6.15
CA GLY A 107 -3.79 11.60 -6.30
C GLY A 107 -3.26 10.24 -5.86
N SER A 108 -4.02 9.19 -6.13
CA SER A 108 -3.73 7.82 -5.69
C SER A 108 -2.89 7.00 -6.67
N ALA A 109 -2.90 7.36 -7.96
CA ALA A 109 -2.26 6.59 -9.02
C ALA A 109 -0.74 6.37 -8.80
N PRO A 110 0.05 7.37 -8.35
CA PRO A 110 1.48 7.16 -8.09
C PRO A 110 1.74 6.12 -7.00
N LEU A 111 0.96 6.12 -5.92
CA LEU A 111 1.09 5.15 -4.82
C LEU A 111 0.70 3.74 -5.25
N VAL A 112 -0.37 3.60 -6.05
CA VAL A 112 -0.78 2.30 -6.62
C VAL A 112 0.33 1.75 -7.50
N ASN A 113 0.88 2.56 -8.42
CA ASN A 113 1.98 2.16 -9.31
C ASN A 113 3.23 1.78 -8.52
N ALA A 114 3.62 2.58 -7.54
CA ALA A 114 4.78 2.31 -6.70
C ALA A 114 4.60 1.03 -5.86
N ALA A 115 3.40 0.72 -5.39
CA ALA A 115 3.12 -0.52 -4.70
C ALA A 115 3.33 -1.75 -5.60
N PHE A 116 2.83 -1.72 -6.84
CA PHE A 116 3.06 -2.80 -7.80
C PHE A 116 4.52 -2.90 -8.24
N ALA A 117 5.20 -1.77 -8.43
CA ALA A 117 6.62 -1.76 -8.75
C ALA A 117 7.45 -2.38 -7.61
N LYS A 118 7.16 -2.01 -6.36
CA LYS A 118 7.83 -2.60 -5.19
C LYS A 118 7.53 -4.09 -5.08
N PHE A 119 6.29 -4.49 -5.34
CA PHE A 119 5.86 -5.88 -5.30
C PHE A 119 6.57 -6.74 -6.35
N SER A 120 6.66 -6.28 -7.61
CA SER A 120 7.33 -7.00 -8.69
C SER A 120 8.85 -7.11 -8.49
N GLN A 121 9.47 -6.11 -7.87
CA GLN A 121 10.88 -6.13 -7.49
C GLN A 121 11.16 -7.05 -6.30
N ALA A 122 10.24 -7.11 -5.33
CA ALA A 122 10.45 -7.85 -4.10
C ALA A 122 10.23 -9.37 -4.25
N LEU A 123 9.51 -9.80 -5.29
CA LEU A 123 9.21 -11.20 -5.58
C LEU A 123 10.23 -11.80 -6.56
N SER A 124 11.05 -12.71 -6.04
CA SER A 124 11.91 -13.59 -6.83
C SER A 124 11.20 -14.90 -7.16
N PRO A 125 11.63 -15.65 -8.19
CA PRO A 125 11.11 -16.98 -8.46
C PRO A 125 11.16 -17.91 -7.24
N ALA A 126 12.23 -17.83 -6.45
CA ALA A 126 12.36 -18.60 -5.20
C ALA A 126 11.33 -18.17 -4.13
N LYS A 127 11.08 -16.86 -3.97
CA LYS A 127 10.04 -16.39 -3.06
C LYS A 127 8.65 -16.81 -3.49
N MET A 128 8.39 -16.89 -4.80
CA MET A 128 7.11 -17.35 -5.33
C MET A 128 6.78 -18.77 -4.85
N GLU A 129 7.77 -19.67 -4.73
CA GLU A 129 7.53 -21.03 -4.24
C GLU A 129 7.02 -21.10 -2.79
N ASN A 130 7.25 -20.05 -2.00
CA ASN A 130 6.77 -19.96 -0.61
C ASN A 130 5.32 -19.48 -0.51
N PHE A 131 4.71 -19.02 -1.59
CA PHE A 131 3.30 -18.59 -1.59
C PHE A 131 2.40 -19.76 -2.02
N ASP A 132 1.65 -20.27 -1.05
CA ASP A 132 0.74 -21.41 -1.20
C ASP A 132 -0.73 -21.00 -1.40
N SER A 133 -1.05 -19.71 -1.23
CA SER A 133 -2.41 -19.17 -1.24
C SER A 133 -2.48 -17.76 -1.81
N LEU A 134 -3.64 -17.41 -2.37
CA LEU A 134 -3.93 -16.05 -2.84
C LEU A 134 -3.92 -15.07 -1.67
N ALA A 135 -4.42 -15.48 -0.50
CA ALA A 135 -4.43 -14.68 0.71
C ALA A 135 -3.02 -14.22 1.12
N ALA A 136 -2.03 -15.12 1.07
CA ALA A 136 -0.64 -14.78 1.37
C ALA A 136 -0.07 -13.78 0.36
N MET A 137 -0.40 -13.94 -0.93
CA MET A 137 0.02 -13.02 -2.00
C MET A 137 -0.56 -11.61 -1.80
N LEU A 138 -1.86 -11.52 -1.53
CA LEU A 138 -2.55 -10.25 -1.29
C LEU A 138 -2.09 -9.58 0.00
N LYS A 139 -1.80 -10.35 1.04
CA LYS A 139 -1.19 -9.83 2.26
C LYS A 139 0.18 -9.21 1.97
N TYR A 140 1.00 -9.85 1.15
CA TYR A 140 2.30 -9.31 0.76
C TYR A 140 2.16 -8.02 -0.06
N LEU A 141 1.24 -8.00 -1.04
CA LEU A 141 0.93 -6.80 -1.81
C LEU A 141 0.46 -5.65 -0.90
N LYS A 142 -0.41 -5.94 0.07
CA LYS A 142 -0.85 -4.96 1.07
C LYS A 142 0.32 -4.42 1.90
N MET A 143 1.28 -5.27 2.31
CA MET A 143 2.50 -4.79 2.98
C MET A 143 3.33 -3.87 2.08
N CYS A 144 3.42 -4.14 0.78
CA CYS A 144 4.07 -3.23 -0.17
C CYS A 144 3.36 -1.87 -0.19
N VAL A 145 2.03 -1.84 -0.18
CA VAL A 145 1.25 -0.57 -0.08
C VAL A 145 1.62 0.21 1.18
N HIS A 146 1.56 -0.42 2.35
CA HIS A 146 1.91 0.25 3.61
C HIS A 146 3.35 0.78 3.59
N SER A 147 4.30 -0.01 3.08
CA SER A 147 5.69 0.43 2.97
C SER A 147 5.84 1.62 2.03
N VAL A 148 5.20 1.61 0.87
CA VAL A 148 5.27 2.72 -0.10
C VAL A 148 4.67 4.00 0.48
N VAL A 149 3.52 3.91 1.15
CA VAL A 149 2.93 5.08 1.82
C VAL A 149 3.88 5.62 2.90
N ALA A 150 4.48 4.75 3.71
CA ALA A 150 5.44 5.17 4.73
C ALA A 150 6.76 5.73 4.16
N ASP A 151 7.22 5.20 3.03
CA ASP A 151 8.39 5.71 2.29
C ASP A 151 8.08 7.12 1.74
N GLU A 152 6.90 7.31 1.14
CA GLU A 152 6.47 8.59 0.55
C GLU A 152 6.27 9.68 1.62
N VAL A 153 5.64 9.34 2.75
CA VAL A 153 5.50 10.28 3.88
C VAL A 153 6.86 10.75 4.39
N ARG A 154 7.82 9.81 4.54
CA ARG A 154 9.19 10.15 4.97
C ARG A 154 9.92 11.00 3.95
N SER A 155 9.79 10.68 2.66
CA SER A 155 10.38 11.45 1.56
C SER A 155 9.88 12.89 1.56
N ARG A 156 8.56 13.09 1.68
CA ARG A 156 7.95 14.42 1.75
C ARG A 156 8.39 15.21 2.97
N GLN A 157 8.40 14.57 4.13
CA GLN A 157 8.86 15.22 5.35
C GLN A 157 10.33 15.66 5.22
N SER A 158 11.20 14.80 4.67
CA SER A 158 12.60 15.14 4.41
C SER A 158 12.72 16.33 3.46
N ARG A 159 11.95 16.33 2.37
CA ARG A 159 11.95 17.43 1.38
C ARG A 159 11.45 18.75 1.98
N GLN A 160 10.43 18.72 2.84
CA GLN A 160 9.95 19.92 3.52
C GLN A 160 11.00 20.50 4.47
N TYR A 161 11.75 19.66 5.18
CA TYR A 161 12.85 20.13 6.02
C TYR A 161 13.99 20.72 5.19
N GLU A 162 14.35 20.09 4.07
CA GLU A 162 15.37 20.59 3.14
C GLU A 162 14.98 21.95 2.54
N GLU A 163 13.74 22.08 2.03
CA GLU A 163 13.20 23.36 1.53
C GLU A 163 13.18 24.45 2.61
N THR A 164 12.89 24.09 3.87
CA THR A 164 12.94 25.04 5.00
C THR A 164 14.38 25.49 5.30
N LEU A 165 15.34 24.58 5.24
CA LEU A 165 16.76 24.91 5.46
C LEU A 165 17.31 25.79 4.33
N GLU A 166 16.99 25.50 3.08
CA GLU A 166 17.39 26.33 1.93
C GLU A 166 16.86 27.76 2.02
N LEU A 167 15.64 27.94 2.55
CA LEU A 167 15.05 29.26 2.80
C LEU A 167 15.80 30.03 3.89
N ILE A 168 16.26 29.34 4.95
CA ILE A 168 17.08 29.94 6.01
C ILE A 168 18.48 30.29 5.49
N GLU A 169 19.09 29.44 4.66
CA GLU A 169 20.41 29.71 4.06
C GLU A 169 20.39 30.86 3.04
N HIS A 170 19.25 31.08 2.36
CA HIS A 170 19.06 32.21 1.44
C HIS A 170 18.51 33.47 2.11
N GLU A 171 18.18 33.44 3.41
CA GLU A 171 17.98 34.67 4.16
C GLU A 171 19.32 35.41 4.13
N PRO A 172 19.40 36.64 3.59
CA PRO A 172 20.66 37.35 3.54
C PRO A 172 21.13 37.51 4.98
N ALA A 173 22.20 36.81 5.35
CA ALA A 173 22.95 37.16 6.54
C ALA A 173 23.27 38.65 6.38
N SER A 174 22.75 39.47 7.28
CA SER A 174 23.15 40.87 7.39
C SER A 174 24.68 40.88 7.32
N GLU A 175 25.25 41.44 6.25
CA GLU A 175 26.70 41.36 5.97
C GLU A 175 27.51 42.01 7.11
N ASP A 176 26.84 42.86 7.91
CA ASP A 176 27.36 43.46 9.11
C ASP A 176 26.40 43.25 10.29
N PRO A 177 26.76 42.49 11.35
CA PRO A 177 25.96 42.45 12.58
C PRO A 177 25.80 43.84 13.23
N ALA A 178 26.63 44.84 12.88
CA ALA A 178 26.39 46.22 13.26
C ALA A 178 25.19 46.85 12.55
N ASP A 179 24.84 46.44 11.32
CA ASP A 179 23.64 46.94 10.63
C ASP A 179 22.35 46.47 11.29
N ASP A 180 22.30 45.23 11.80
CA ASP A 180 21.16 44.74 12.59
C ASP A 180 21.02 45.50 13.92
N VAL A 181 22.15 45.80 14.56
CA VAL A 181 22.20 46.62 15.78
C VAL A 181 21.77 48.05 15.48
N VAL A 182 22.24 48.65 14.37
CA VAL A 182 21.86 50.00 13.94
C VAL A 182 20.38 50.05 13.57
N ALA A 183 19.83 49.05 12.86
CA ALA A 183 18.41 48.95 12.55
C ALA A 183 17.56 48.86 13.82
N THR A 184 18.00 48.06 14.80
CA THR A 184 17.34 47.92 16.10
C THR A 184 17.36 49.24 16.90
N ILE A 185 18.51 49.91 16.96
CA ILE A 185 18.65 51.22 17.63
C ILE A 185 17.84 52.30 16.91
N SER A 186 17.80 52.27 15.57
CA SER A 186 17.02 53.21 14.75
C SER A 186 15.52 53.03 14.96
N ALA A 187 15.04 51.77 15.01
CA ALA A 187 13.65 51.45 15.30
C ALA A 187 13.24 51.89 16.72
N GLN A 188 14.13 51.71 17.72
CA GLN A 188 13.91 52.20 19.08
C GLN A 188 13.88 53.73 19.14
N GLY A 189 14.79 54.41 18.44
CA GLY A 189 14.83 55.87 18.37
C GLY A 189 13.58 56.47 17.69
N LEU A 190 13.14 55.86 16.58
CA LEU A 190 11.90 56.26 15.91
C LEU A 190 10.68 56.07 16.82
N TRP A 191 10.61 54.94 17.52
CA TRP A 191 9.54 54.69 18.49
C TRP A 191 9.53 55.71 19.61
N GLN A 192 10.70 56.12 20.10
CA GLN A 192 10.80 57.14 21.13
C GLN A 192 10.30 58.51 20.65
N VAL A 193 10.68 58.93 19.44
CA VAL A 193 10.17 60.18 18.83
C VAL A 193 8.65 60.13 18.65
N ILE A 194 8.11 59.00 18.19
CA ILE A 194 6.66 58.81 18.09
C ILE A 194 6.01 58.94 19.46
N GLN A 195 6.57 58.35 20.53
CA GLN A 195 6.01 58.46 21.89
C GLN A 195 6.07 59.88 22.47
N GLU A 196 7.07 60.68 22.08
CA GLU A 196 7.25 62.07 22.51
C GLU A 196 6.27 63.03 21.83
N GLU A 197 5.87 62.78 20.59
CA GLU A 197 4.90 63.61 19.84
C GLU A 197 3.43 63.26 20.14
N LEU A 198 3.15 62.13 20.79
CA LEU A 198 1.81 61.74 21.20
C LEU A 198 1.41 62.45 22.49
N ASN A 199 0.39 63.29 22.40
CA ASN A 199 0.03 64.24 23.45
C ASN A 199 -0.95 63.67 24.49
N GLY A 200 -1.36 62.40 24.35
CA GLY A 200 -2.29 61.73 25.27
C GLY A 200 -2.23 60.20 25.24
N GLU A 201 -2.74 59.56 26.31
CA GLU A 201 -2.78 58.10 26.45
C GLU A 201 -3.61 57.41 25.36
N ASP A 202 -4.68 58.04 24.89
CA ASP A 202 -5.55 57.48 23.84
C ASP A 202 -4.82 57.34 22.49
N GLU A 203 -3.96 58.30 22.15
CA GLU A 203 -3.16 58.28 20.90
C GLU A 203 -2.07 57.20 20.95
N ARG A 204 -1.50 56.96 22.14
CA ARG A 204 -0.50 55.91 22.38
C ARG A 204 -1.10 54.51 22.25
N VAL A 205 -2.31 54.31 22.76
CA VAL A 205 -3.05 53.03 22.64
C VAL A 205 -3.42 52.73 21.18
N LEU A 206 -3.86 53.75 20.42
CA LEU A 206 -4.21 53.57 19.00
C LEU A 206 -3.01 53.17 18.14
N ILE A 207 -1.83 53.77 18.36
CA ILE A 207 -0.64 53.42 17.61
C ILE A 207 -0.12 52.01 17.98
N TYR A 208 -0.18 51.63 19.26
CA TYR A 208 0.20 50.28 19.69
C TYR A 208 -0.68 49.20 19.04
N LEU A 209 -2.00 49.42 19.00
CA LEU A 209 -2.96 48.50 18.39
C LEU A 209 -2.88 48.44 16.86
N ALA A 210 -2.39 49.50 16.21
CA ALA A 210 -2.29 49.57 14.75
C ALA A 210 -1.02 48.92 14.18
N TYR A 211 0.08 48.87 14.96
CA TYR A 211 1.39 48.46 14.46
C TYR A 211 2.01 47.24 15.17
N ILE A 212 1.43 46.77 16.28
CA ILE A 212 1.89 45.57 16.98
C ILE A 212 0.72 44.58 17.03
N HIS A 213 0.78 43.54 16.19
CA HIS A 213 -0.12 42.37 16.20
C HIS A 213 0.69 41.10 16.46
#